data_AF-A0A661DI88-F1
#
_entry.id   AF-A0A661DI88-F1
#
_cell.length_a   1.000
_cell.length_b   1.000
_cell.length_c   1.000
_cell.angle_alpha   90.00
_cell.angle_beta   90.00
_cell.angle_gamma   90.00
#
_symmetry.space_group_name_H-M   'P 1'
#
loop_
_entity.id
_entity.type
_entity.pdbx_description
1 polymer ?
#
loop_
_entity_poly.entity_id
_entity_poly.type
_entity_poly.pdbx_seq_one_letter_code
_entity_poly.pdbx_strand_id
1 'polypeptide(L)' 'IMTIFYAIWRAFVEDETVLIMLVQQYAAKYGITFSSKYLDDPNIKIKLISLIQESLAGKRGPVTDDDLI' A
#
# COMPACT_ATOMS: atom_id res chain seq x y z
N ILE A 1 -19.99 13.23 -20.48
CA ILE A 1 -20.16 11.88 -19.89
C ILE A 1 -18.88 11.03 -20.05
N MET A 2 -18.32 10.85 -21.25
CA MET A 2 -17.08 10.07 -21.46
C MET A 2 -15.84 10.60 -20.69
N THR A 3 -15.73 11.93 -20.51
CA THR A 3 -14.54 12.56 -19.90
C THR A 3 -14.44 12.32 -18.38
N ILE A 4 -15.57 12.31 -17.66
CA ILE A 4 -15.60 12.12 -16.20
C ILE A 4 -15.28 10.66 -15.86
N PHE A 5 -15.88 9.71 -16.60
CA PHE A 5 -15.58 8.30 -16.43
C PHE A 5 -14.08 8.00 -16.65
N TYR A 6 -13.51 8.54 -17.73
CA TYR A 6 -12.09 8.35 -18.01
C TYR A 6 -11.20 8.96 -16.92
N ALA A 7 -11.52 10.15 -16.41
CA ALA A 7 -10.77 10.78 -15.33
C ALA A 7 -10.80 9.95 -14.04
N ILE A 8 -11.97 9.43 -13.65
CA ILE A 8 -12.12 8.57 -12.46
C ILE A 8 -11.36 7.25 -12.64
N TRP A 9 -11.51 6.60 -13.80
CA TRP A 9 -10.82 5.35 -14.09
C TRP A 9 -9.31 5.53 -14.08
N ARG A 10 -8.79 6.63 -14.67
CA ARG A 10 -7.36 6.96 -14.65
C ARG A 10 -6.84 7.15 -13.23
N ALA A 11 -7.55 7.92 -12.41
CA ALA A 11 -7.17 8.16 -11.02
C ALA A 11 -7.14 6.84 -10.22
N PHE A 12 -8.12 5.96 -10.42
CA PHE A 12 -8.15 4.64 -9.78
C PHE A 12 -6.97 3.75 -10.20
N VAL A 13 -6.67 3.66 -11.50
CA VAL A 13 -5.53 2.88 -12.00
C VAL A 13 -4.20 3.43 -11.49
N GLU A 14 -4.07 4.75 -11.43
CA GLU A 14 -2.86 5.41 -10.91
C GLU A 14 -2.64 5.08 -9.43
N ASP A 15 -3.68 5.18 -8.59
CA ASP A 15 -3.62 4.86 -7.16
C ASP A 15 -3.21 3.40 -6.92
N GLU A 16 -3.83 2.45 -7.62
CA GLU A 16 -3.47 1.03 -7.53
C GLU A 16 -2.04 0.76 -8.05
N THR A 17 -1.59 1.47 -9.08
CA THR A 17 -0.20 1.34 -9.58
C THR A 17 0.81 1.85 -8.55
N VAL A 18 0.54 2.98 -7.91
CA VAL A 18 1.40 3.53 -6.84
C VAL A 18 1.44 2.58 -5.66
N LEU A 19 0.30 2.02 -5.26
CA LEU A 19 0.22 1.03 -4.19
C LEU A 19 1.08 -0.20 -4.48
N ILE A 20 0.91 -0.81 -5.65
CA ILE A 20 1.67 -2.00 -6.07
C ILE A 20 3.17 -1.68 -6.05
N MET A 21 3.57 -0.53 -6.60
CA MET A 21 4.96 -0.11 -6.62
C MET A 21 5.53 0.02 -5.20
N LEU A 22 4.77 0.61 -4.27
CA LEU A 22 5.18 0.81 -2.89
C LEU A 22 5.33 -0.52 -2.14
N VAL A 23 4.40 -1.45 -2.34
CA VAL A 23 4.46 -2.81 -1.79
C VAL A 23 5.64 -3.60 -2.38
N GLN A 24 5.90 -3.48 -3.68
CA GLN A 24 7.05 -4.12 -4.33
C GLN A 24 8.39 -3.59 -3.81
N GLN A 25 8.54 -2.27 -3.65
CA GLN A 25 9.74 -1.67 -3.05
C GLN A 25 9.97 -2.16 -1.63
N TYR A 26 8.89 -2.26 -0.84
CA TYR A 26 8.95 -2.81 0.51
C TYR A 26 9.37 -4.29 0.52
N ALA A 27 8.72 -5.11 -0.31
CA ALA A 27 9.01 -6.54 -0.40
C ALA A 27 10.44 -6.82 -0.89
N ALA A 28 10.98 -5.97 -1.78
CA ALA A 28 12.38 -6.06 -2.19
C ALA A 28 13.37 -5.79 -1.04
N LYS A 29 12.97 -5.00 -0.03
CA LYS A 29 13.81 -4.65 1.12
C LYS A 29 13.71 -5.66 2.27
N TYR A 30 12.51 -6.15 2.57
CA TYR A 30 12.23 -6.95 3.77
C TYR A 30 11.59 -8.32 3.51
N GLY A 31 11.21 -8.62 2.27
CA GLY A 31 10.33 -9.74 1.97
C GLY A 31 8.86 -9.47 2.33
N ILE A 32 8.02 -10.50 2.26
CA ILE A 32 6.63 -10.43 2.69
C ILE A 32 6.58 -10.75 4.18
N THR A 33 6.24 -9.75 4.98
CA THR A 33 6.22 -9.83 6.46
C THR A 33 4.83 -9.60 7.05
N PHE A 34 3.83 -9.33 6.20
CA PHE A 34 2.44 -9.14 6.58
C PHE A 34 1.50 -9.89 5.63
N SER A 35 0.30 -10.22 6.12
CA SER A 35 -0.74 -10.87 5.31
C SER A 35 -1.41 -9.91 4.31
N SER A 36 -1.60 -10.34 3.06
CA SER A 36 -2.28 -9.53 2.04
C SER A 36 -3.74 -9.20 2.37
N LYS A 37 -4.38 -9.93 3.30
CA LYS A 37 -5.77 -9.68 3.73
C LYS A 37 -6.00 -8.26 4.27
N TYR A 38 -4.94 -7.61 4.73
CA TYR A 38 -5.01 -6.25 5.27
C TYR A 38 -5.15 -5.19 4.17
N LEU A 39 -4.91 -5.53 2.91
CA LEU A 39 -5.17 -4.66 1.76
C LEU A 39 -6.67 -4.63 1.38
N ASP A 40 -7.45 -5.59 1.85
CA ASP A 40 -8.89 -5.70 1.55
C ASP A 40 -9.76 -4.81 2.46
N ASP A 41 -9.27 -4.46 3.66
CA ASP A 41 -9.93 -3.52 4.58
C ASP A 41 -9.41 -2.10 4.33
N PRO A 42 -10.26 -1.14 3.92
CA PRO A 42 -9.82 0.23 3.63
C PRO A 42 -9.11 0.94 4.80
N ASN A 43 -9.54 0.69 6.05
CA ASN A 43 -8.95 1.33 7.22
C ASN A 43 -7.56 0.73 7.51
N ILE A 44 -7.44 -0.59 7.42
CA ILE A 44 -6.16 -1.27 7.65
C ILE A 44 -5.20 -0.99 6.48
N LYS A 45 -5.70 -0.92 5.24
CA LYS A 45 -4.93 -0.55 4.04
C LYS A 45 -4.24 0.80 4.22
N ILE A 46 -4.96 1.82 4.69
CA ILE A 46 -4.38 3.15 4.95
C ILE A 46 -3.27 3.08 6.01
N LYS A 47 -3.52 2.37 7.13
CA LYS A 47 -2.52 2.16 8.19
C LYS A 47 -1.28 1.46 7.65
N LEU A 48 -1.47 0.37 6.91
CA LEU A 48 -0.40 -0.41 6.29
C LEU A 48 0.46 0.43 5.34
N ILE A 49 -0.16 1.25 4.47
CA ILE A 49 0.57 2.13 3.56
C ILE A 49 1.46 3.12 4.33
N SER A 50 0.93 3.74 5.40
CA SER A 50 1.71 4.67 6.25
C SER A 50 2.92 3.97 6.88
N LEU A 51 2.72 2.76 7.42
CA LEU A 51 3.79 1.99 8.05
C LEU A 51 4.86 1.54 7.06
N ILE A 52 4.46 1.14 5.84
CA ILE A 52 5.40 0.82 4.77
C ILE A 52 6.22 2.05 4.40
N GLN A 53 5.60 3.22 4.26
CA GLN A 53 6.30 4.47 3.96
C GLN A 53 7.31 4.82 5.06
N GLU A 54 6.96 4.68 6.34
CA GLU A 54 7.90 4.89 7.45
C GLU A 54 9.08 3.91 7.42
N SER A 55 8.82 2.65 7.08
CA SER A 55 9.84 1.60 6.98
C SER A 55 10.78 1.83 5.79
N LEU A 56 10.24 2.24 4.63
CA LEU A 56 11.02 2.62 3.45
C LEU A 56 11.87 3.87 3.74
N ALA A 57 11.33 4.85 4.47
CA ALA A 57 12.05 6.04 4.94
C ALA A 57 13.09 5.74 6.04
N GLY A 58 13.21 4.50 6.50
CA GLY A 58 14.19 4.09 7.52
C GLY A 58 13.84 4.53 8.95
N LYS A 59 12.61 4.98 9.20
CA LYS A 59 12.12 5.39 10.53
C LYS A 59 11.78 4.19 11.42
N ARG A 60 11.50 3.04 10.82
CA ARG A 60 11.22 1.78 11.52
C ARG A 60 11.74 0.57 10.74
N GLY A 61 11.74 -0.58 11.41
CA GLY A 61 11.99 -1.89 10.80
C GLY A 61 10.81 -2.41 9.98
N PRO A 62 10.77 -3.71 9.66
CA PRO A 62 9.67 -4.32 8.91
C PRO A 62 8.32 -4.12 9.60
N VAL A 63 7.27 -4.03 8.80
CA VAL A 63 5.86 -4.04 9.18
C VAL A 63 5.37 -5.47 9.23
N THR A 64 4.75 -5.87 10.34
CA THR A 64 4.25 -7.22 10.59
C THR A 64 2.76 -7.21 10.87
N ASP A 65 2.15 -8.40 10.90
CA ASP A 65 0.76 -8.55 11.31
C ASP A 65 0.47 -7.87 12.66
N ASP A 66 1.42 -7.93 13.61
CA ASP A 66 1.27 -7.33 14.95
C ASP A 66 1.10 -5.80 14.92
N ASP A 67 1.61 -5.13 13.88
CA ASP A 67 1.44 -3.69 13.71
C ASP A 67 0.04 -3.31 13.21
N LEU A 68 -0.72 -4.28 12.70
CA LEU A 68 -2.00 -4.10 12.01
C LEU A 68 -3.20 -4.55 12.85
N ILE A 69 -2.95 -5.23 13.97
CA ILE A 69 -3.94 -5.54 15.02
C ILE A 69 -4.32 -4.26 15.79
#